data_AF-A0A5K1I343-F1
#
_entry.id   AF-A0A5K1I343-F1
#
_cell.length_a   1.000
_cell.length_b   1.000
_cell.length_c   1.000
_cell.angle_alpha   90.00
_cell.angle_beta   90.00
_cell.angle_gamma   90.00
#
_symmetry.space_group_name_H-M   'P 1'
#
loop_
_entity.id
_entity.type
_entity.pdbx_description
1 polymer ?
#
loop_
_entity_poly.entity_id
_entity_poly.type
_entity_poly.pdbx_seq_one_letter_code
_entity_poly.pdbx_strand_id
1 'polypeptide(L)' 'EVERFRGIALPVIRNKMLSQATNNFSAANFLGNGSLGSVYKGILIDGTTVA' A
#
# COMPACT_ATOMS: atom_id res chain seq x y z
N GLU A 1 5.96 7.78 12.72
CA GLU A 1 7.13 8.53 12.23
C GLU A 1 6.82 8.94 10.81
N VAL A 2 6.65 10.24 10.59
CA VAL A 2 6.20 10.79 9.31
C VAL A 2 7.33 11.69 8.83
N GLU A 3 8.00 11.31 7.75
CA GLU A 3 9.00 12.18 7.14
C GLU A 3 8.29 13.32 6.40
N ARG A 4 8.58 14.56 6.79
CA ARG A 4 8.04 15.75 6.14
C ARG A 4 8.96 16.14 4.99
N PHE A 5 8.55 15.86 3.76
CA PHE A 5 9.18 16.44 2.57
C PHE A 5 8.40 17.69 2.16
N ARG A 6 9.08 18.85 2.10
CA ARG A 6 8.56 20.12 1.54
C ARG A 6 7.21 20.61 2.10
N GLY A 7 6.98 20.48 3.41
CA GLY A 7 5.77 20.97 4.06
C GLY A 7 4.53 20.08 3.89
N ILE A 8 4.67 18.97 3.16
CA ILE A 8 3.65 17.93 3.02
C ILE A 8 4.03 16.75 3.91
N ALA A 9 3.10 16.28 4.73
CA ALA A 9 3.30 15.09 5.55
C ALA A 9 3.01 13.86 4.68
N LEU A 10 4.04 13.18 4.20
CA LEU A 10 3.88 11.96 3.42
C LEU A 10 3.85 10.75 4.37
N PRO A 11 2.83 9.88 4.27
CA PRO A 11 2.78 8.69 5.09
C PRO A 11 3.95 7.77 4.75
N VAL A 12 4.78 7.47 5.74
CA VAL A 12 5.86 6.49 5.62
C VAL A 12 5.25 5.11 5.81
N ILE A 13 5.17 4.33 4.73
CA ILE A 13 4.63 2.97 4.75
C ILE A 13 5.79 1.97 4.61
N ARG A 14 5.92 1.07 5.59
CA ARG A 14 6.92 0.01 5.56
C ARG A 14 6.39 -1.21 4.83
N ASN A 15 7.28 -2.03 4.26
CA ASN A 15 6.90 -3.27 3.57
C ASN A 15 5.98 -4.18 4.41
N LYS A 16 6.25 -4.35 5.70
CA LYS A 16 5.37 -5.13 6.61
C LYS A 16 3.92 -4.62 6.64
N MET A 17 3.72 -3.31 6.54
CA MET A 17 2.40 -2.70 6.50
C MET A 17 1.71 -2.98 5.16
N LEU A 18 2.46 -2.93 4.05
CA LEU A 18 1.94 -3.29 2.73
C LEU A 18 1.50 -4.75 2.68
N SER A 19 2.32 -5.66 3.21
CA SER A 19 1.96 -7.08 3.31
C SER A 19 0.68 -7.25 4.14
N GLN A 20 0.55 -6.59 5.28
CA GLN A 20 -0.69 -6.67 6.07
C GLN A 20 -1.90 -6.10 5.31
N ALA A 21 -1.76 -4.91 4.72
CA ALA A 21 -2.85 -4.24 4.01
C ALA A 21 -3.36 -5.03 2.81
N THR A 22 -2.48 -5.78 2.14
CA THR A 22 -2.79 -6.60 0.96
C THR A 22 -3.09 -8.07 1.29
N ASN A 23 -3.15 -8.44 2.58
CA ASN A 23 -3.25 -9.84 3.02
C ASN A 23 -2.15 -10.73 2.41
N ASN A 24 -0.90 -10.31 2.61
CA ASN A 24 0.33 -10.87 2.04
C ASN A 24 0.27 -10.99 0.51
N PHE A 25 -0.14 -9.92 -0.18
CA PHE A 25 -0.29 -9.91 -1.65
C PHE A 25 -1.18 -11.06 -2.16
N SER A 26 -2.26 -11.36 -1.43
CA SER A 26 -3.20 -12.42 -1.77
C SER A 26 -3.78 -12.21 -3.18
N ALA A 27 -3.94 -13.31 -3.93
CA ALA A 27 -4.61 -13.29 -5.23
C ALA A 27 -6.05 -12.74 -5.16
N ALA A 28 -6.72 -12.86 -4.01
CA ALA A 28 -8.05 -12.28 -3.79
C ALA A 28 -8.05 -10.73 -3.84
N ASN A 29 -6.88 -10.11 -3.65
CA ASN A 29 -6.69 -8.67 -3.72
C ASN A 29 -5.99 -8.23 -5.02
N PHE A 30 -5.63 -9.15 -5.92
CA PHE A 30 -4.96 -8.79 -7.17
C PHE A 30 -5.92 -8.03 -8.11
N LEU A 31 -5.44 -6.91 -8.66
CA LEU A 31 -6.21 -6.06 -9.56
C LEU A 31 -5.74 -6.17 -11.02
N GLY A 32 -4.45 -6.45 -11.23
CA GLY A 32 -3.89 -6.59 -12.57
C GLY A 32 -2.38 -6.49 -12.57
N ASN A 33 -1.77 -6.83 -13.71
CA ASN A 33 -0.34 -6.67 -13.94
C ASN A 33 -0.08 -5.95 -15.27
N GLY A 34 1.01 -5.19 -15.31
CA GLY A 34 1.49 -4.52 -16.50
C GLY A 34 3.01 -4.42 -16.51
N SER A 35 3.56 -3.60 -17.41
CA SER A 35 5.01 -3.37 -17.51
C SER A 35 5.63 -2.74 -16.25
N LEU A 36 4.81 -2.11 -15.39
CA LEU A 36 5.23 -1.48 -14.14
C LEU A 36 5.09 -2.41 -12.91
N GLY A 37 4.62 -3.64 -13.11
CA GLY A 37 4.44 -4.63 -12.06
C GLY A 37 2.98 -5.00 -11.79
N SER A 38 2.76 -5.62 -10.63
CA SER A 38 1.45 -6.10 -10.18
C SER A 38 0.82 -5.12 -9.21
N VAL A 39 -0.49 -4.86 -9.39
CA VAL A 39 -1.29 -3.96 -8.57
C VAL A 39 -2.21 -4.79 -7.69
N TYR A 40 -2.28 -4.45 -6.40
CA TYR A 40 -3.10 -5.14 -5.41
C TYR A 40 -3.92 -4.14 -4.61
N LYS A 41 -5.18 -4.47 -4.37
CA LYS A 41 -6.02 -3.76 -3.40
C LYS A 41 -5.42 -3.90 -2.00
N GLY A 42 -5.28 -2.78 -1.31
CA GLY A 42 -4.88 -2.73 0.10
C GLY A 42 -5.89 -2.00 0.96
N ILE A 43 -6.00 -2.39 2.23
CA ILE A 43 -6.69 -1.62 3.27
C ILE A 43 -5.67 -1.27 4.36
N LEU A 44 -5.37 0.01 4.50
CA LEU A 44 -4.44 0.51 5.52
C LEU A 44 -5.04 0.37 6.93
N ILE A 45 -4.20 0.50 7.96
CA ILE A 45 -4.60 0.37 9.37
C ILE A 45 -5.70 1.35 9.79
N ASP A 46 -5.78 2.51 9.12
CA ASP A 46 -6.80 3.53 9.35
C ASP A 46 -8.10 3.29 8.55
N GLY A 47 -8.19 2.17 7.81
CA GLY A 47 -9.34 1.80 6.99
C GLY A 47 -9.29 2.37 5.57
N THR A 48 -8.29 3.19 5.22
CA THR A 48 -8.16 3.74 3.87
C THR A 48 -7.92 2.63 2.85
N THR A 49 -8.72 2.59 1.79
CA THR A 49 -8.54 1.64 0.67
C THR A 49 -7.63 2.25 -0.39
N VAL A 50 -6.64 1.47 -0.85
CA VAL A 50 -5.59 1.89 -1.80
C VAL A 50 -5.34 0.80 -2.87
N ALA A 51 -4.63 1.17 -3.94
CA ALA A 51 -4.14 0.29 -5.00
C ALA A 51 -2.76 0.78 -5.50
#